data_AF-A0A9Q3CDQ7-F1
#
_entry.id   AF-A0A9Q3CDQ7-F1
#
_cell.length_a   1.000
_cell.length_b   1.000
_cell.length_c   1.000
_cell.angle_alpha   90.00
_cell.angle_beta   90.00
_cell.angle_gamma   90.00
#
_symmetry.space_group_name_H-M   'P 1'
#
loop_
_entity.id
_entity.type
_entity.pdbx_description
1 polymer ?
#
loop_
_entity_poly.entity_id
_entity_poly.type
_entity_poly.pdbx_seq_one_letter_code
_entity_poly.pdbx_strand_id
1 'polypeptide(L)' 'MFWFLKQKDRLTALNPDMSETMVHRRILRKCDSDLENAIRRRSIEPSSTEDYINAMEDITTRTKIDRNWYKPPIDNETKG' A
#
# COMPACT_ATOMS: atom_id res chain seq x y z
N MET A 1 -5.29 -7.82 -1.38
CA MET A 1 -5.71 -7.04 -2.57
C MET A 1 -7.20 -6.81 -2.74
N PHE A 2 -8.04 -7.75 -2.31
CA PHE A 2 -9.51 -7.63 -2.34
C PHE A 2 -10.07 -6.28 -1.85
N TRP A 3 -9.42 -5.64 -0.87
CA TRP A 3 -9.82 -4.31 -0.39
C TRP A 3 -9.75 -3.22 -1.46
N PHE A 4 -8.69 -3.19 -2.28
CA PHE A 4 -8.51 -2.15 -3.31
C PHE A 4 -9.58 -2.25 -4.40
N LEU A 5 -9.84 -3.46 -4.90
CA LEU A 5 -10.92 -3.74 -5.85
C LEU A 5 -12.28 -3.32 -5.29
N LYS A 6 -12.58 -3.67 -4.02
CA LYS A 6 -13.82 -3.27 -3.36
C LYS A 6 -13.96 -1.75 -3.24
N GLN A 7 -12.88 -1.01 -2.99
CA GLN A 7 -12.94 0.47 -2.98
C GLN A 7 -13.12 1.04 -4.38
N LYS A 8 -12.49 0.44 -5.40
CA LYS A 8 -12.66 0.82 -6.81
C LYS A 8 -14.12 0.69 -7.20
N ASP A 9 -14.72 -0.48 -7.00
CA ASP A 9 -16.11 -0.75 -7.36
C ASP A 9 -17.08 0.22 -6.66
N ARG A 10 -16.84 0.51 -5.37
CA ARG A 10 -17.63 1.49 -4.61
C ARG A 10 -17.51 2.90 -5.18
N LEU A 11 -16.30 3.35 -5.51
CA LEU A 11 -16.09 4.71 -6.04
C LEU A 11 -16.66 4.85 -7.45
N THR A 12 -16.48 3.83 -8.30
CA THR A 12 -17.08 3.80 -9.64
C THR A 12 -18.60 3.75 -9.58
N ALA A 13 -19.20 3.01 -8.63
CA ALA A 13 -20.65 3.00 -8.44
C ALA A 13 -21.20 4.35 -7.94
N LEU A 14 -20.44 5.07 -7.09
CA LEU A 14 -20.83 6.38 -6.58
C LEU A 14 -20.61 7.51 -7.59
N ASN A 15 -19.63 7.37 -8.48
CA ASN A 15 -19.33 8.35 -9.51
C ASN A 15 -18.78 7.65 -10.77
N PRO A 16 -19.68 7.23 -11.68
CA PRO A 16 -19.31 6.48 -12.89
C PRO A 16 -18.42 7.26 -13.84
N ASP A 17 -18.52 8.59 -13.86
CA ASP A 17 -17.78 9.47 -14.77
C ASP A 17 -16.35 9.78 -14.29
N MET A 18 -15.96 9.25 -13.13
CA MET A 18 -14.63 9.48 -12.57
C MET A 18 -13.56 8.71 -13.36
N SER A 19 -12.50 9.40 -13.76
CA SER A 19 -11.36 8.75 -14.42
C SER A 19 -10.71 7.71 -13.50
N GLU A 20 -10.21 6.62 -14.09
CA GLU A 20 -9.60 5.52 -13.35
C GLU A 20 -8.42 6.01 -12.48
N THR A 21 -7.59 6.91 -13.01
CA THR A 21 -6.50 7.56 -12.27
C THR A 21 -7.01 8.32 -11.04
N MET A 22 -8.13 9.03 -11.15
CA MET A 22 -8.72 9.75 -10.02
C MET A 22 -9.27 8.79 -8.97
N VAL A 23 -9.87 7.67 -9.40
CA VAL A 23 -10.30 6.58 -8.52
C VAL A 23 -9.10 6.04 -7.74
N HIS A 24 -8.00 5.68 -8.42
CA HIS A 24 -6.79 5.18 -7.77
C HIS A 24 -6.24 6.17 -6.74
N ARG A 25 -6.09 7.45 -7.10
CA ARG A 25 -5.63 8.50 -6.18
C ARG A 25 -6.51 8.63 -4.95
N ARG A 26 -7.85 8.54 -5.09
CA ARG A 26 -8.78 8.59 -3.96
C ARG A 26 -8.66 7.37 -3.05
N ILE A 27 -8.39 6.19 -3.61
CA ILE A 27 -8.17 4.97 -2.81
C ILE A 27 -6.86 5.09 -2.04
N LEU A 28 -5.78 5.53 -2.68
CA LEU A 28 -4.46 5.68 -2.04
C LEU A 28 -4.46 6.68 -0.89
N ARG A 29 -5.23 7.77 -0.99
CA ARG A 29 -5.41 8.73 0.11
C ARG A 29 -6.09 8.15 1.36
N LYS A 30 -6.66 6.95 1.28
CA LYS A 30 -7.20 6.24 2.46
C LYS A 30 -6.15 5.36 3.15
N CYS A 31 -4.99 5.15 2.52
CA CYS A 31 -3.87 4.49 3.16
C CYS A 31 -3.16 5.48 4.11
N ASP A 32 -2.45 4.95 5.10
CA ASP A 32 -1.53 5.77 5.89
C ASP A 32 -0.46 6.39 4.99
N SER A 33 0.01 7.60 5.33
CA SER A 33 0.93 8.39 4.51
C SER A 33 2.18 7.61 4.05
N ASP A 34 2.74 6.76 4.91
CA ASP A 34 3.91 5.94 4.58
C ASP A 34 3.59 4.87 3.54
N LEU A 35 2.41 4.25 3.67
CA LEU A 35 1.95 3.24 2.73
C LEU A 35 1.57 3.87 1.39
N GLU A 36 0.88 5.01 1.40
CA GLU A 36 0.59 5.79 0.19
C GLU A 36 1.88 6.13 -0.57
N ASN A 37 2.88 6.66 0.13
CA ASN A 37 4.18 7.01 -0.46
C ASN A 37 4.93 5.78 -0.97
N ALA A 38 4.92 4.68 -0.23
CA ALA A 38 5.58 3.43 -0.63
C ALA A 38 4.96 2.83 -1.90
N ILE A 39 3.63 2.90 -2.04
CA ILE A 39 2.92 2.46 -3.24
C ILE A 39 3.25 3.36 -4.42
N ARG A 40 3.14 4.69 -4.25
CA ARG A 40 3.46 5.67 -5.31
C ARG A 40 4.89 5.57 -5.84
N ARG A 41 5.86 5.22 -4.99
CA ARG A 41 7.25 5.00 -5.43
C ARG A 41 7.42 3.75 -6.29
N ARG A 42 6.50 2.78 -6.19
CA ARG A 42 6.54 1.52 -6.94
C ARG A 42 5.64 1.52 -8.18
N SER A 43 4.62 2.36 -8.22
CA SER A 43 3.70 2.53 -9.36
C SER A 43 3.94 3.87 -10.06
N ILE A 44 4.30 3.87 -11.35
CA ILE A 44 4.48 5.10 -12.14
C ILE A 44 3.11 5.54 -12.70
N GLU A 45 2.64 6.73 -12.34
CA GLU A 45 1.37 7.24 -12.89
C GLU A 45 1.50 7.66 -14.37
N PRO A 46 0.51 7.35 -15.23
CA PRO A 46 -0.67 6.52 -14.97
C PRO A 46 -0.32 5.03 -14.93
N SER A 47 -0.77 4.34 -13.88
CA SER A 47 -0.61 2.89 -13.67
C SER A 47 -1.97 2.20 -13.74
N SER A 48 -1.98 0.94 -14.13
CA SER A 48 -3.21 0.14 -14.13
C SER A 48 -3.64 -0.22 -12.70
N THR A 49 -4.91 -0.61 -12.54
CA THR A 49 -5.40 -1.21 -11.29
C THR A 49 -4.49 -2.37 -10.83
N GLU A 50 -4.00 -3.18 -11.77
CA GLU A 50 -3.13 -4.33 -11.50
C GLU A 50 -1.75 -3.92 -10.98
N ASP A 51 -1.16 -2.84 -11.51
CA ASP A 51 0.14 -2.34 -11.08
C ASP A 51 0.09 -1.84 -9.63
N TYR A 52 -0.96 -1.11 -9.26
CA TYR A 52 -1.17 -0.72 -7.87
C TYR A 52 -1.35 -1.95 -6.98
N ILE A 53 -2.07 -2.95 -7.50
CA ILE A 53 -2.32 -4.19 -6.78
C ILE A 53 -1.00 -4.90 -6.46
N ASN A 54 -0.17 -5.13 -7.49
CA ASN A 54 1.13 -5.77 -7.36
C ASN A 54 2.08 -4.98 -6.45
N ALA A 55 2.07 -3.64 -6.52
CA ALA A 55 2.88 -2.80 -5.63
C ALA A 55 2.51 -2.99 -4.15
N MET A 56 1.21 -3.07 -3.84
CA MET A 56 0.75 -3.34 -2.47
C MET A 56 1.08 -4.77 -2.01
N GLU A 57 0.98 -5.77 -2.87
CA GLU A 57 1.39 -7.15 -2.54
C GLU A 57 2.89 -7.24 -2.28
N ASP A 58 3.73 -6.58 -3.09
CA ASP A 58 5.18 -6.52 -2.90
C ASP A 58 5.53 -5.87 -1.54
N ILE A 59 4.92 -4.72 -1.22
CA ILE A 59 5.14 -4.03 0.05
C ILE A 59 4.74 -4.92 1.23
N THR A 60 3.53 -5.48 1.19
CA THR A 60 3.02 -6.31 2.29
C THR A 60 3.79 -7.61 2.45
N THR A 61 4.30 -8.20 1.37
CA THR A 61 5.15 -9.39 1.42
C THR A 61 6.51 -9.07 2.03
N ARG A 62 7.18 -8.00 1.60
CA ARG A 62 8.49 -7.60 2.13
C ARG A 62 8.44 -7.18 3.60
N THR A 63 7.40 -6.44 4.00
CA THR A 63 7.22 -6.02 5.40
C THR A 63 6.82 -7.16 6.32
N LYS A 64 6.10 -8.18 5.83
CA LYS A 64 5.85 -9.42 6.57
C LYS A 64 7.13 -10.22 6.78
N ILE A 65 8.02 -10.25 5.78
CA ILE A 65 9.33 -10.91 5.91
C ILE A 65 10.13 -10.21 7.02
N ASP A 66 10.11 -8.88 7.12
CA ASP A 66 10.93 -8.11 8.07
C ASP A 66 10.48 -8.20 9.54
N ARG A 67 9.19 -8.47 9.82
CA ARG A 67 8.71 -8.62 11.22
C ARG A 67 9.32 -9.81 11.96
N ASN A 68 9.86 -10.81 11.24
CA ASN A 68 10.55 -11.94 11.85
C ASN A 68 12.08 -11.75 11.95
N TRP A 69 12.62 -10.71 11.32
CA TRP A 69 14.06 -10.38 11.33
C TRP A 69 14.43 -9.26 12.29
N TYR A 70 13.45 -8.43 12.70
CA TYR A 70 13.66 -7.43 13.74
C TYR A 70 13.76 -8.11 15.11
N LYS A 71 14.92 -8.71 15.41
CA LYS A 71 15.37 -8.85 16.79
C LYS A 71 15.78 -7.45 17.24
N PRO A 72 15.06 -6.81 18.20
CA PRO A 72 15.63 -5.63 18.84
C PRO A 72 17.02 -6.02 19.38
N PRO A 73 18.02 -5.13 19.34
CA PRO A 73 19.24 -5.35 20.08
C PRO A 73 18.82 -5.71 21.50
N ILE A 74 19.18 -6.92 21.95
CA ILE A 74 19.09 -7.23 23.37
C ILE A 74 20.10 -6.28 23.99
N ASP A 75 19.61 -5.24 24.66
CA ASP A 75 20.43 -4.37 25.47
C ASP A 75 21.05 -5.24 26.56
N ASN A 76 22.23 -5.79 26.27
CA ASN A 76 23.12 -6.30 27.29
C ASN A 76 23.69 -5.07 28.01
N GLU A 77 22.87 -4.47 28.87
CA GLU A 77 23.37 -3.65 29.96
C GLU A 77 24.28 -4.54 30.81
N THR A 78 25.57 -4.45 30.47
CA THR A 78 26.65 -4.87 31.33
C THR A 78 26.58 -4.00 32.56
N LYS A 79 26.42 -4.59 33.76
CA LYS A 79 26.89 -4.02 35.04
C LYS A 79 26.73 -5.03 36.18
N GLY A 80 27.85 -5.37 36.81
CA GLY A 80 27.91 -5.95 38.16
C GLY A 80 28.66 -7.26 38.23
#